data_AF-A5L321-F1
#
_entry.id   AF-A5L321-F1
#
_cell.length_a   1.000
_cell.length_b   1.000
_cell.length_c   1.000
_cell.angle_alpha   90.00
_cell.angle_beta   90.00
_cell.angle_gamma   90.00
#
_symmetry.space_group_name_H-M   'P 1'
#
loop_
_entity.id
_entity.type
_entity.pdbx_description
1 polymer ?
#
loop_
_entity_poly.entity_id
_entity_poly.type
_entity_poly.pdbx_seq_one_letter_code
_entity_poly.pdbx_strand_id
1 'polypeptide(L)' 'MVDAISLVPELEEFILNEHTPFKVVNPNNLPSKTQAAMDEFMTGKSVPHAVYIYSHDYRLFRHLVISGKITIK' A
#
# COMPACT_ATOMS: atom_id res chain seq x y z
N MET A 1 15.29 -17.15 0.31
CA MET A 1 14.95 -15.82 0.83
C MET A 1 13.87 -15.27 -0.07
N VAL A 2 12.69 -14.95 0.45
CA VAL A 2 11.67 -14.24 -0.34
C VAL A 2 12.17 -12.81 -0.54
N ASP A 3 12.33 -12.37 -1.78
CA ASP A 3 12.66 -10.98 -2.09
C ASP A 3 11.55 -10.08 -1.56
N ALA A 4 11.85 -9.23 -0.56
CA ALA A 4 10.86 -8.31 0.01
C ALA A 4 10.21 -7.44 -1.08
N ILE A 5 10.94 -7.15 -2.16
CA ILE A 5 10.48 -6.41 -3.33
C ILE A 5 9.35 -7.13 -4.06
N SER A 6 9.34 -8.47 -4.12
CA SER A 6 8.26 -9.23 -4.76
C SER A 6 6.98 -9.24 -3.94
N LEU A 7 7.06 -8.97 -2.64
CA LEU A 7 5.90 -8.87 -1.75
C LEU A 7 5.22 -7.49 -1.84
N VAL A 8 5.97 -6.45 -2.20
CA VAL A 8 5.49 -5.06 -2.32
C VAL A 8 5.94 -4.47 -3.67
N PRO A 9 5.31 -4.90 -4.79
CA PRO A 9 5.61 -4.36 -6.12
C PRO A 9 5.30 -2.86 -6.19
N GLU A 10 5.89 -2.15 -7.15
CA GLU A 10 5.40 -0.80 -7.44
C GLU A 10 4.00 -0.88 -8.04
N LEU A 11 3.10 0.00 -7.59
CA LEU A 11 1.73 0.10 -8.07
C LEU A 11 1.59 1.37 -8.90
N GLU A 12 0.77 1.30 -9.95
CA GLU A 12 0.46 2.45 -10.79
C GLU A 12 -0.30 3.53 -9.99
N GLU A 13 0.20 4.76 -10.05
CA GLU A 13 -0.44 5.91 -9.43
C GLU A 13 -1.42 6.58 -10.39
N PHE A 14 -2.61 6.91 -9.90
CA PHE A 14 -3.61 7.64 -10.68
C PHE A 14 -4.38 8.65 -9.82
N ILE A 15 -5.08 9.58 -10.48
CA ILE A 15 -6.00 10.51 -9.81
C ILE A 15 -7.38 9.86 -9.79
N LEU A 16 -7.95 9.67 -8.60
CA LEU A 16 -9.21 8.94 -8.42
C LEU A 16 -10.41 9.69 -9.02
N ASN A 17 -10.50 10.98 -8.75
CA ASN A 17 -11.53 11.89 -9.24
C ASN A 17 -11.07 13.34 -9.02
N GLU A 18 -11.79 14.30 -9.58
CA GLU A 18 -11.48 15.73 -9.46
C GLU A 18 -11.48 16.26 -8.01
N HIS A 19 -12.13 15.54 -7.09
CA HIS A 19 -12.21 15.89 -5.67
C HIS A 19 -11.11 15.25 -4.81
N THR A 20 -10.27 14.38 -5.38
CA THR A 20 -9.18 13.71 -4.66
C THR A 20 -7.86 14.36 -5.06
N PRO A 21 -7.35 15.33 -4.28
CA PRO A 21 -6.20 16.14 -4.69
C PRO A 21 -4.88 15.35 -4.73
N PHE A 22 -4.86 14.16 -4.12
CA PHE A 22 -3.68 13.30 -4.04
C PHE A 22 -3.85 12.04 -4.88
N LYS A 23 -2.74 11.57 -5.46
CA LYS A 23 -2.71 10.32 -6.19
C LYS A 23 -3.00 9.13 -5.28
N VAL A 24 -3.64 8.13 -5.86
CA VAL A 24 -3.98 6.86 -5.21
C VAL A 24 -3.40 5.68 -5.98
N VAL A 25 -3.39 4.52 -5.33
CA VAL A 25 -3.01 3.24 -5.93
C VAL A 25 -4.09 2.19 -5.64
N ASN A 26 -4.11 1.12 -6.43
CA ASN A 26 -4.97 -0.04 -6.22
C ASN A 26 -4.20 -1.21 -5.57
N PRO A 27 -4.41 -1.50 -4.28
CA PRO A 27 -3.73 -2.57 -3.56
C PRO A 27 -4.33 -3.98 -3.81
N ASN A 28 -5.42 -4.10 -4.59
CA ASN A 28 -6.12 -5.39 -4.74
C ASN A 28 -5.29 -6.48 -5.44
N ASN A 29 -4.24 -6.11 -6.17
CA ASN A 29 -3.35 -7.06 -6.84
C ASN A 29 -2.16 -7.49 -5.95
N LEU A 30 -2.07 -6.99 -4.72
CA LEU A 30 -1.03 -7.41 -3.78
C LEU A 30 -1.27 -8.85 -3.29
N PRO A 31 -0.21 -9.59 -2.94
CA PRO A 31 -0.35 -10.88 -2.30
C PRO A 31 -1.21 -10.77 -1.04
N SER A 32 -2.05 -11.78 -0.75
CA SER A 32 -2.99 -11.73 0.38
C SER A 32 -2.32 -11.45 1.73
N LYS A 33 -1.09 -11.95 1.93
CA LYS A 33 -0.29 -11.67 3.14
C LYS A 33 0.12 -10.20 3.23
N THR A 34 0.51 -9.61 2.09
CA THR A 34 0.83 -8.19 1.99
C THR A 34 -0.42 -7.34 2.25
N GLN A 35 -1.57 -7.73 1.72
CA GLN A 35 -2.84 -7.03 1.95
C GLN A 35 -3.18 -7.02 3.45
N ALA A 36 -3.10 -8.15 4.13
CA ALA A 36 -3.35 -8.22 5.57
C ALA A 36 -2.40 -7.31 6.38
N ALA A 37 -1.10 -7.35 6.09
CA ALA A 37 -0.12 -6.47 6.73
C ALA A 37 -0.36 -4.98 6.42
N MET A 38 -0.89 -4.70 5.23
CA MET A 38 -1.22 -3.34 4.81
C MET A 38 -2.50 -2.83 5.48
N ASP A 39 -3.53 -3.66 5.64
CA ASP A 39 -4.73 -3.31 6.40
C ASP A 39 -4.41 -3.00 7.87
N GLU A 40 -3.52 -3.79 8.48
CA GLU A 40 -2.99 -3.49 9.81
C GLU A 40 -2.25 -2.14 9.84
N PHE A 41 -1.38 -1.88 8.85
CA PHE A 41 -0.66 -0.61 8.72
C PHE A 41 -1.58 0.60 8.51
N MET A 42 -2.70 0.40 7.81
CA MET A 42 -3.68 1.44 7.51
C MET A 42 -4.68 1.67 8.65
N THR A 43 -4.66 0.84 9.71
CA THR A 43 -5.52 1.01 10.88
C THR A 43 -5.29 2.38 11.53
N GLY A 44 -6.36 3.18 11.63
CA GLY A 44 -6.31 4.54 12.17
C GLY A 44 -5.88 5.63 11.19
N LYS A 45 -5.60 5.29 9.92
CA LYS A 45 -5.33 6.26 8.85
C LYS A 45 -6.58 6.59 8.05
N SER A 46 -6.63 7.81 7.52
CA SER A 46 -7.68 8.23 6.59
C SER A 46 -7.41 7.71 5.18
N VAL A 47 -8.41 7.11 4.54
CA VAL A 47 -8.36 6.67 3.13
C VAL A 47 -9.32 7.50 2.27
N PRO A 48 -8.99 7.74 0.99
CA PRO A 48 -9.85 8.49 0.07
C PRO A 48 -11.05 7.66 -0.42
N HIS A 49 -10.95 6.33 -0.34
CA HIS A 49 -11.95 5.40 -0.84
C HIS A 49 -11.87 4.07 -0.09
N ALA A 50 -12.93 3.27 -0.14
CA ALA A 50 -12.99 1.93 0.45
C ALA A 50 -12.07 0.89 -0.24
N VAL A 51 -11.42 1.25 -1.34
CA VAL A 51 -10.62 0.33 -2.18
C VAL A 51 -9.25 0.91 -2.47
N TYR A 52 -9.20 2.19 -2.83
CA TYR A 52 -7.96 2.87 -3.16
C TYR A 52 -7.37 3.57 -1.95
N ILE A 53 -6.04 3.53 -1.88
CA ILE A 53 -5.28 4.17 -0.81
C ILE A 53 -4.34 5.22 -1.40
N TYR A 54 -3.97 6.22 -0.60
CA TYR A 54 -3.05 7.26 -1.07
C TYR A 54 -1.70 6.65 -1.46
N SER A 55 -1.15 7.09 -2.61
CA SER A 55 0.15 6.60 -3.07
C SER A 55 1.25 6.82 -2.02
N HIS A 56 1.22 7.96 -1.31
CA HIS A 56 2.16 8.24 -0.24
C HIS A 56 2.16 7.17 0.87
N ASP A 57 0.98 6.72 1.31
CA ASP A 57 0.89 5.66 2.33
C ASP A 57 1.42 4.33 1.81
N TYR A 58 1.17 4.01 0.53
CA TYR A 58 1.73 2.81 -0.08
C TYR A 58 3.26 2.85 -0.13
N ARG A 59 3.84 3.98 -0.55
CA ARG A 59 5.30 4.16 -0.64
C ARG A 59 5.95 4.02 0.73
N LEU A 60 5.30 4.56 1.77
CA LEU A 60 5.76 4.40 3.15
C LEU A 60 5.68 2.93 3.60
N PHE A 61 4.56 2.26 3.39
CA PHE A 61 4.40 0.84 3.71
C PHE A 61 5.47 -0.01 3.02
N ARG A 62 5.67 0.18 1.71
CA ARG A 62 6.69 -0.50 0.92
C ARG A 62 8.09 -0.28 1.48
N HIS A 63 8.44 0.94 1.84
CA HIS A 63 9.73 1.25 2.46
C HIS A 63 9.91 0.53 3.81
N LEU A 64 8.86 0.46 4.63
CA LEU A 64 8.91 -0.24 5.92
C LEU A 64 9.05 -1.75 5.77
N VAL A 65 8.43 -2.36 4.75
CA VAL A 65 8.61 -3.78 4.42
C VAL A 65 10.04 -4.06 3.92
N ILE A 66 10.53 -3.26 2.97
CA ILE A 66 11.89 -3.44 2.40
C ILE A 66 12.97 -3.23 3.47
N SER A 67 12.77 -2.28 4.39
CA SER A 67 13.70 -2.03 5.50
C SER A 67 13.58 -3.03 6.66
N GLY A 68 12.66 -3.99 6.60
CA GLY A 68 12.45 -5.01 7.63
C GLY A 68 11.71 -4.51 8.89
N LYS A 69 11.21 -3.28 8.89
CA LYS A 69 10.42 -2.72 10.00
C LYS A 69 9.00 -3.29 10.06
N ILE A 70 8.44 -3.66 8.90
CA ILE A 70 7.21 -4.45 8.79
C ILE A 70 7.59 -5.83 8.26
N THR A 71 7.19 -6.87 8.99
CA THR A 71 7.39 -8.25 8.57
C THR A 71 6.07 -8.82 8.09
N ILE A 72 6.04 -9.26 6.83
CA ILE A 72 4.88 -9.96 6.25
C ILE A 72 4.99 -11.43 6.64
N LYS A 73 4.01 -11.94 7.39
CA LYS A 73 4.00 -13.31 7.94
C LYS A 73 3.53 -14.35 6.92
#